data_AF-A0A0Q4NCX8-F1
#
_entry.id   AF-A0A0Q4NCX8-F1
#
_cell.length_a   1.000
_cell.length_b   1.000
_cell.length_c   1.000
_cell.angle_alpha   90.00
_cell.angle_beta   90.00
_cell.angle_gamma   90.00
#
_symmetry.space_group_name_H-M   'P 1'
#
loop_
_entity.id
_entity.type
_entity.pdbx_description
1 polymer ?
#
loop_
_entity_poly.entity_id
_entity_poly.type
_entity_poly.pdbx_seq_one_letter_code
_entity_poly.pdbx_strand_id
1 'polypeptide(L)'
;MAVCLKPPDKVIPVIFIPGVMGSNLKNQSSEVWQFSASSLRKWPVASPEKRKFLLDPKTTTVDDSGAIFNDDADGKKFPSRRERGWGSAFYK
;
A
#
# COMPACT_ATOMS: atom_id res chain seq x y z
N MET A 1 18.86 6.67 28.80
CA MET A 1 18.34 5.36 29.25
C MET A 1 18.63 4.32 28.18
N ALA A 2 19.15 3.15 28.55
CA ALA A 2 19.38 2.05 27.61
C ALA A 2 18.16 1.11 27.62
N VAL A 3 17.65 0.74 26.44
CA VAL A 3 16.53 -0.20 26.27
C VAL A 3 17.08 -1.50 25.73
N CYS A 4 16.91 -2.60 26.47
CA CYS A 4 17.28 -3.95 26.04
C CYS A 4 16.01 -4.72 25.63
N LEU A 5 15.82 -4.93 24.33
CA LEU A 5 14.70 -5.72 23.79
C LEU A 5 15.14 -7.18 23.67
N LYS A 6 14.42 -8.10 24.32
CA LYS A 6 14.60 -9.54 24.10
C LYS A 6 13.81 -9.93 22.83
N PRO A 7 14.48 -10.37 21.74
CA PRO A 7 13.77 -10.83 20.54
C PRO A 7 12.96 -12.10 20.87
N PRO A 8 11.81 -12.31 20.22
CA PRO A 8 10.99 -13.48 20.45
C PRO A 8 11.66 -14.75 19.89
N ASP A 9 11.60 -15.84 20.65
CA ASP A 9 12.12 -17.15 20.23
C ASP A 9 11.21 -17.85 19.20
N LYS A 10 9.94 -17.41 19.09
CA LYS A 10 8.93 -17.92 18.14
C LYS A 10 8.14 -16.75 17.55
N VAL A 11 7.95 -16.76 16.23
CA VAL A 11 7.20 -15.72 15.49
C VAL A 11 5.92 -16.31 14.92
N ILE A 12 4.78 -15.65 15.17
CA ILE A 12 3.49 -15.97 14.55
C ILE A 12 3.16 -14.86 13.53
N PRO A 13 3.24 -15.12 12.21
CA PRO A 13 2.91 -14.12 11.22
C PRO A 13 1.39 -13.90 11.16
N VAL A 14 0.96 -12.63 11.20
CA VAL A 14 -0.42 -12.22 10.92
C VAL A 14 -0.46 -11.61 9.53
N ILE A 15 -1.17 -12.24 8.60
CA ILE A 15 -1.29 -11.78 7.21
C ILE A 15 -2.61 -11.03 7.06
N PHE A 16 -2.53 -9.73 6.74
CA PHE A 16 -3.69 -8.91 6.41
C PHE A 16 -3.91 -8.92 4.90
N ILE A 17 -5.12 -9.29 4.47
CA ILE A 17 -5.52 -9.28 3.05
C ILE A 17 -6.57 -8.18 2.86
N PRO A 18 -6.29 -7.13 2.08
CA PRO A 18 -7.26 -6.06 1.83
C PRO A 18 -8.44 -6.55 0.98
N GLY A 19 -9.57 -5.86 1.12
CA GLY A 19 -10.82 -6.18 0.42
C GLY A 19 -10.94 -5.58 -0.99
N VAL A 20 -12.19 -5.49 -1.46
CA VAL A 20 -12.54 -4.92 -2.77
C VAL A 20 -11.97 -3.51 -2.91
N MET A 21 -11.18 -3.28 -3.98
CA MET A 21 -10.52 -1.99 -4.26
C MET A 21 -9.62 -1.49 -3.11
N GLY A 22 -9.19 -2.38 -2.21
CA GLY A 22 -8.42 -2.07 -1.02
C GLY A 22 -6.90 -2.10 -1.19
N SER A 23 -6.40 -2.42 -2.38
CA SER A 23 -4.96 -2.37 -2.70
C SER A 23 -4.67 -1.20 -3.63
N ASN A 24 -3.53 -0.55 -3.43
CA ASN A 24 -3.03 0.46 -4.35
C ASN A 24 -2.51 -0.22 -5.64
N LEU A 25 -2.78 0.39 -6.79
CA LEU A 25 -2.42 -0.12 -8.11
C LEU A 25 -1.64 0.94 -8.88
N LYS A 26 -0.60 0.50 -9.58
CA LYS A 26 0.13 1.27 -10.58
C LYS A 26 0.21 0.52 -11.91
N ASN A 27 0.43 1.26 -12.98
CA ASN A 27 0.82 0.73 -14.27
C ASN A 27 2.17 1.35 -14.63
N GLN A 28 3.17 0.52 -14.89
CA GLN A 28 4.56 0.96 -15.06
C GLN A 28 5.00 1.84 -13.88
N SER A 29 5.14 3.14 -14.10
CA SER A 29 5.52 4.13 -13.07
C SER A 29 4.40 5.11 -12.72
N SER A 30 3.19 4.92 -13.25
CA SER A 30 2.04 5.79 -12.99
C SER A 30 1.10 5.17 -11.99
N GLU A 31 0.77 5.94 -10.95
CA GLU A 31 -0.32 5.65 -10.02
C GLU A 31 -1.61 5.45 -10.82
N VAL A 32 -2.35 4.37 -10.58
CA VAL A 32 -3.65 4.07 -11.21
C VAL A 32 -4.75 4.19 -10.17
N TRP A 33 -4.68 3.44 -9.09
CA TRP A 33 -5.68 3.43 -8.04
C TRP A 33 -5.00 3.53 -6.69
N GLN A 34 -5.17 4.65 -6.01
CA GLN A 34 -4.65 4.89 -4.67
C GLN A 34 -5.34 6.13 -4.09
N PHE A 35 -5.28 6.29 -2.78
CA PHE A 35 -5.77 7.46 -2.07
C PHE A 35 -4.77 8.63 -2.16
N SER A 36 -4.48 9.08 -3.39
CA SER A 36 -3.73 10.32 -3.65
C SER A 36 -4.55 11.28 -4.49
N ALA A 37 -4.26 12.58 -4.38
CA ALA A 37 -4.93 13.58 -5.20
C ALA A 37 -4.68 13.35 -6.71
N SER A 38 -3.45 13.01 -7.08
CA SER A 38 -3.05 12.66 -8.46
C SER A 38 -3.84 11.48 -9.01
N SER A 39 -4.03 10.43 -8.20
CA SER A 39 -4.79 9.27 -8.60
C SER A 39 -6.30 9.54 -8.64
N LEU A 40 -6.88 10.13 -7.60
CA LEU A 40 -8.33 10.27 -7.48
C LEU A 40 -8.91 11.29 -8.47
N ARG A 41 -8.19 12.38 -8.78
CA ARG A 41 -8.68 13.45 -9.67
C ARG A 41 -8.89 13.02 -11.12
N LYS A 42 -8.24 11.95 -11.59
CA LYS A 42 -8.37 11.51 -12.99
C LYS A 42 -9.63 10.69 -13.26
N TRP A 43 -10.26 10.12 -12.23
CA TRP A 43 -11.41 9.21 -12.39
C TRP A 43 -12.73 9.87 -12.79
N PRO A 44 -13.11 11.04 -12.24
CA PRO A 44 -14.34 11.72 -12.65
C PRO A 44 -14.38 12.05 -14.14
N VAL A 45 -13.24 12.40 -14.73
CA VAL A 45 -13.11 12.80 -16.14
C VAL A 45 -12.65 11.67 -17.07
N ALA A 46 -12.36 10.47 -16.53
CA ALA A 46 -11.93 9.33 -17.35
C ALA A 46 -13.12 8.67 -18.07
N SER A 47 -13.03 8.56 -19.40
CA SER A 47 -14.00 7.84 -20.22
C SER A 47 -14.04 6.33 -19.89
N PRO A 48 -15.11 5.61 -20.23
CA PRO A 48 -15.19 4.16 -20.03
C PRO A 48 -14.00 3.39 -20.62
N GLU A 49 -13.57 3.75 -21.83
CA GLU A 49 -12.42 3.14 -22.52
C GLU A 49 -11.13 3.38 -21.74
N LYS A 50 -10.94 4.62 -21.27
CA LYS A 50 -9.77 4.99 -20.46
C LYS A 50 -9.75 4.25 -19.12
N ARG A 51 -10.90 4.08 -18.47
CA ARG A 51 -11.01 3.31 -17.22
C ARG A 51 -10.65 1.84 -17.43
N LYS A 52 -11.16 1.24 -18.51
CA LYS A 52 -10.86 -0.15 -18.88
C LYS A 52 -9.37 -0.35 -19.18
N PHE A 53 -8.74 0.60 -19.88
CA PHE A 53 -7.31 0.56 -20.18
C PHE A 53 -6.46 0.72 -18.91
N LEU A 54 -6.82 1.67 -18.03
CA LEU A 54 -6.05 1.93 -16.81
C LEU A 54 -6.16 0.81 -15.77
N LEU A 55 -7.33 0.16 -15.64
CA LEU A 55 -7.58 -0.93 -14.69
C LEU A 55 -7.43 -2.32 -15.32
N ASP A 56 -6.63 -2.46 -16.37
CA ASP A 56 -6.37 -3.77 -16.97
C ASP A 56 -5.51 -4.62 -16.02
N PRO A 57 -6.00 -5.79 -15.55
CA PRO A 57 -5.26 -6.65 -14.63
C PRO A 57 -3.96 -7.21 -15.21
N LYS A 58 -3.78 -7.19 -16.54
CA LYS A 58 -2.53 -7.62 -17.19
C LYS A 58 -1.43 -6.57 -17.17
N THR A 59 -1.79 -5.30 -16.96
CA THR A 59 -0.86 -4.16 -17.02
C THR A 59 -0.70 -3.46 -15.67
N THR A 60 -1.58 -3.77 -14.71
CA THR A 60 -1.54 -3.20 -13.37
C THR A 60 -0.82 -4.12 -12.41
N THR A 61 -0.07 -3.53 -11.49
CA THR A 61 0.61 -4.23 -10.39
C THR A 61 0.31 -3.52 -9.08
N VAL A 62 0.53 -4.21 -7.96
CA VAL A 62 0.44 -3.60 -6.63
C VAL A 62 1.43 -2.44 -6.52
N ASP A 63 0.98 -1.31 -5.97
CA ASP A 63 1.82 -0.17 -5.65
C ASP A 63 2.05 -0.10 -4.14
N ASP A 64 3.27 -0.30 -3.70
CA ASP A 64 3.68 -0.24 -2.30
C ASP A 64 4.10 1.17 -1.85
N SER A 65 4.13 2.15 -2.77
CA SER A 65 4.55 3.52 -2.49
C SER A 65 3.54 4.38 -1.71
N GLY A 66 2.36 3.82 -1.41
CA GLY A 66 1.29 4.50 -0.68
C GLY A 66 1.73 5.08 0.67
N ALA A 67 1.01 6.12 1.12
CA ALA A 67 1.27 6.77 2.39
C ALA A 67 1.04 5.80 3.56
N ILE A 68 1.91 5.88 4.56
CA ILE A 68 1.85 5.06 5.77
C ILE A 68 1.78 6.00 6.97
N PHE A 69 0.71 5.90 7.75
CA PHE A 69 0.61 6.63 9.00
C PHE A 69 1.58 6.06 10.03
N ASN A 70 2.40 6.95 10.62
CA ASN A 70 3.39 6.63 11.64
C ASN A 70 4.22 5.37 11.31
N ASP A 71 4.95 5.37 10.19
CA ASP A 71 5.79 4.24 9.73
C ASP A 71 6.70 3.69 10.85
N ASP A 72 7.23 4.58 11.69
CA ASP A 72 8.16 4.28 12.78
C ASP A 72 7.52 3.98 14.15
N ALA A 73 6.17 3.93 14.25
CA ALA A 73 5.50 3.75 15.55
C ALA A 73 5.85 2.42 16.26
N ASP A 74 6.31 1.43 15.50
CA ASP A 74 6.73 0.13 16.01
C ASP A 74 8.16 0.14 16.60
N GLY A 75 8.90 1.23 16.41
CA GLY A 75 10.26 1.42 16.91
C GLY A 75 11.18 0.27 16.50
N LYS A 76 11.90 -0.30 17.47
CA LYS A 76 12.83 -1.42 17.24
C LYS A 76 12.20 -2.80 17.42
N LYS A 77 10.86 -2.90 17.54
CA LYS A 77 10.17 -4.17 17.81
C LYS A 77 9.92 -4.98 16.54
N PHE A 78 9.64 -4.29 15.43
CA PHE A 78 9.31 -4.88 14.14
C PHE A 78 10.08 -4.16 13.04
N PRO A 79 10.25 -4.78 11.85
CA PRO A 79 10.58 -4.04 10.65
C PRO A 79 9.58 -2.89 10.42
N SER A 80 9.98 -1.90 9.63
CA SER A 80 9.13 -0.76 9.30
C SER A 80 7.79 -1.23 8.72
N ARG A 81 6.74 -0.40 8.85
CA ARG A 81 5.43 -0.74 8.28
C ARG A 81 5.53 -0.84 6.76
N ARG A 82 6.41 -0.05 6.13
CA ARG A 82 6.74 -0.16 4.69
C ARG A 82 7.29 -1.53 4.32
N GLU A 83 8.31 -2.03 5.02
CA GLU A 83 8.88 -3.37 4.78
C GLU A 83 7.84 -4.48 5.01
N ARG A 84 6.83 -4.22 5.84
CA ARG A 84 5.70 -5.13 6.09
C ARG A 84 4.53 -4.93 5.10
N GLY A 85 4.70 -4.14 4.05
CA GLY A 85 3.74 -3.97 2.97
C GLY A 85 2.56 -3.04 3.29
N TRP A 86 2.60 -2.24 4.35
CA TRP A 86 1.46 -1.38 4.72
C TRP A 86 1.15 -0.32 3.67
N GLY A 87 2.15 0.09 2.88
CA GLY A 87 1.97 1.03 1.77
C GLY A 87 1.21 0.46 0.57
N SER A 88 0.96 -0.85 0.53
CA SER A 88 0.17 -1.47 -0.55
C SER A 88 -1.33 -1.39 -0.33
N ALA A 89 -1.77 -1.12 0.90
CA ALA A 89 -3.19 -1.01 1.22
C ALA A 89 -3.70 0.41 0.97
N PHE A 90 -4.98 0.51 0.62
CA PHE A 90 -5.65 1.77 0.43
C PHE A 90 -5.88 2.43 1.79
N TYR A 91 -5.12 3.49 2.06
CA TYR A 91 -5.13 4.21 3.34
C TYR A 91 -5.53 5.67 3.13
N LYS A 92 -6.47 6.16 3.95
CA LYS A 92 -7.02 7.52 3.89
C LYS A 92 -6.41 8.45 4.94
#